data_AF-A0A0C9ZEM8-F1
#
_entry.id   AF-A0A0C9ZEM8-F1
#
_cell.length_a   1.000
_cell.length_b   1.000
_cell.length_c   1.000
_cell.angle_alpha   90.00
_cell.angle_beta   90.00
_cell.angle_gamma   90.00
#
_symmetry.space_group_name_H-M   'P 1'
#
loop_
_entity.id
_entity.type
_entity.pdbx_description
1 polymer ?
#
loop_
_entity_poly.entity_id
_entity_poly.type
_entity_poly.pdbx_seq_one_letter_code
_entity_poly.pdbx_strand_id
1 'polypeptide(L)'
;MDQAQDTLSTYNYSHVAGKEQLKALGLWPVENVFWQIKNSDPHTALSFDHLHASHDSVGGRYTLQDIKKILSVLGCEAEAKVEDYISKFPQWRGLSHFKNVLNATFSDGNEKHDLAKEIFYACLSIFTKDWTLEGYRLLHVLTSYLELDSLIGLDGIEGIC
;
A
#
# COMPACT_ATOMS: atom_id res chain seq x y z
N MET A 1 -10.39 23.74 14.17
CA MET A 1 -9.52 23.27 15.26
C MET A 1 -10.07 23.70 16.62
N ASP A 2 -10.64 24.90 16.72
CA ASP A 2 -11.24 25.45 17.96
C ASP A 2 -12.23 24.50 18.66
N GLN A 3 -13.16 23.89 17.93
CA GLN A 3 -14.14 22.96 18.50
C GLN A 3 -13.50 21.70 19.13
N ALA A 4 -12.38 21.20 18.60
CA ALA A 4 -11.69 20.04 19.16
C ALA A 4 -10.98 20.40 20.48
N GLN A 5 -10.40 21.61 20.55
CA GLN A 5 -9.73 22.12 21.74
C GLN A 5 -10.71 22.37 22.90
N ASP A 6 -11.89 22.92 22.60
CA ASP A 6 -12.96 23.15 23.57
C ASP A 6 -13.52 21.83 24.12
N THR A 7 -13.66 20.84 23.23
CA THR A 7 -14.13 19.51 23.60
C THR A 7 -13.10 18.77 24.47
N LEU A 8 -11.80 18.90 24.17
CA LEU A 8 -10.72 18.35 24.99
C LEU A 8 -10.67 19.01 26.38
N SER A 9 -10.88 20.32 26.45
CA SER A 9 -10.97 21.05 27.72
C SER A 9 -12.14 20.54 28.58
N THR A 10 -13.27 20.23 27.94
CA THR A 10 -14.43 19.61 28.60
C THR A 10 -14.12 18.19 29.08
N TYR A 11 -13.37 17.39 28.30
CA TYR A 11 -12.92 16.06 28.72
C TYR A 11 -12.00 16.09 29.94
N ASN A 12 -11.07 17.04 30.01
CA ASN A 12 -10.18 17.21 31.15
C ASN A 12 -10.91 17.60 32.44
N TYR A 13 -12.07 18.27 32.33
CA TYR A 13 -12.93 18.61 33.46
C TYR A 13 -13.92 17.48 33.83
N SER A 14 -14.49 16.83 32.82
CA SER A 14 -15.45 15.73 32.98
C SER A 14 -15.23 14.68 31.88
N HIS A 15 -14.57 13.59 32.26
CA HIS A 15 -14.25 12.49 31.35
C HIS A 15 -15.49 11.88 30.68
N VAL A 16 -16.64 11.86 31.35
CA VAL A 16 -17.89 11.29 30.79
C VAL A 16 -18.47 12.22 29.72
N ALA A 17 -18.68 13.50 30.07
CA ALA A 17 -19.28 14.48 29.15
C ALA A 17 -18.37 14.76 27.94
N GLY A 18 -17.06 14.92 28.18
CA GLY A 18 -16.13 15.15 27.07
C GLY A 18 -15.95 13.92 26.18
N LYS A 19 -16.02 12.69 26.71
CA LYS A 19 -15.92 11.47 25.88
C LYS A 19 -17.10 11.32 24.93
N GLU A 20 -18.32 11.68 25.36
CA GLU A 20 -19.49 11.68 24.48
C GLU A 20 -19.33 12.68 23.34
N GLN A 21 -18.85 13.89 23.65
CA GLN A 21 -18.61 14.93 22.65
C GLN A 21 -17.47 14.57 21.68
N LEU A 22 -16.35 14.04 22.19
CA LEU A 22 -15.23 13.56 21.35
C LEU A 22 -15.70 12.45 20.40
N LYS A 23 -16.49 11.51 20.91
CA LYS A 23 -17.05 10.42 20.10
C LYS A 23 -17.97 10.93 18.99
N ALA A 24 -18.79 11.95 19.26
CA ALA A 24 -19.65 12.57 18.25
C ALA A 24 -18.84 13.23 17.11
N LEU A 25 -17.61 13.68 17.42
CA LEU A 25 -16.67 14.25 16.44
C LEU A 25 -15.74 13.21 15.80
N GLY A 26 -15.85 11.92 16.17
CA GLY A 26 -14.93 10.87 15.73
C GLY A 26 -13.51 10.99 16.30
N LEU A 27 -13.33 11.76 17.38
CA LEU A 27 -12.05 12.01 18.03
C LEU A 27 -11.89 11.11 19.27
N TRP A 28 -10.64 10.83 19.62
CA TRP A 28 -10.28 10.10 20.84
C TRP A 28 -9.25 10.89 21.65
N PRO A 29 -9.41 10.98 22.98
CA PRO A 29 -8.44 11.63 23.85
C PRO A 29 -7.28 10.66 24.11
N VAL A 30 -6.41 10.51 23.13
CA VAL A 30 -5.20 9.69 23.25
C VAL A 30 -4.03 10.63 23.50
N GLU A 31 -3.35 10.46 24.63
CA GLU A 31 -2.08 11.16 24.87
C GLU A 31 -1.01 10.62 23.92
N ASN A 32 -0.56 11.47 23.01
CA ASN A 32 0.50 11.09 22.08
C ASN A 32 1.86 11.28 22.77
N VAL A 33 2.67 10.21 22.86
CA VAL A 33 4.02 10.26 23.44
C VAL A 33 4.92 11.29 22.76
N PHE A 34 4.69 11.55 21.47
CA PHE A 34 5.44 12.55 20.72
C PHE A 34 5.17 13.97 21.22
N TRP A 35 4.04 14.28 21.88
CA TRP A 35 3.82 15.60 22.49
C TRP A 35 4.84 15.97 23.58
N GLN A 36 5.59 14.99 24.10
CA GLN A 36 6.68 15.24 25.05
C GLN A 36 7.96 15.77 24.39
N ILE A 37 8.08 15.66 23.07
CA ILE A 37 9.23 16.16 22.32
C ILE A 37 9.04 17.64 22.05
N LYS A 38 10.04 18.44 22.39
CA LYS A 38 9.96 19.90 22.21
C LYS A 38 9.88 20.24 20.72
N ASN A 39 8.93 21.10 20.35
CA ASN A 39 8.64 21.54 18.97
C ASN A 39 8.15 20.43 18.01
N SER A 40 7.74 19.27 18.51
CA SER A 40 7.00 18.32 17.68
C SER A 40 5.51 18.66 17.75
N ASP A 41 4.88 18.81 16.59
CA ASP A 41 3.44 18.79 16.47
C ASP A 41 3.05 17.53 15.67
N PRO A 42 2.65 16.44 16.35
CA PRO A 42 2.24 15.20 15.70
C PRO A 42 1.05 15.39 14.74
N HIS A 43 0.25 16.45 14.92
CA HIS A 43 -0.85 16.77 14.02
C HIS A 43 -0.36 17.44 12.73
N THR A 44 0.75 18.18 12.78
CA THR A 44 1.47 18.58 11.55
C THR A 44 2.25 17.43 10.92
N ALA A 45 2.58 16.40 11.69
CA ALA A 45 3.22 15.17 11.20
C ALA A 45 2.22 14.16 10.61
N LEU A 46 0.94 14.54 10.41
CA LEU A 46 -0.01 13.81 9.56
C LEU A 46 0.45 13.86 8.10
N SER A 47 1.52 13.15 7.79
CA SER A 47 1.91 12.83 6.43
C SER A 47 1.13 11.60 5.97
N PHE A 48 0.87 11.51 4.67
CA PHE A 48 0.32 10.31 4.06
C PHE A 48 1.21 9.11 4.41
N ASP A 49 0.66 8.13 5.13
CA ASP A 49 1.37 6.90 5.46
C ASP A 49 1.45 6.02 4.22
N HIS A 50 2.58 6.13 3.53
CA HIS A 50 2.84 5.45 2.27
C HIS A 50 2.67 3.93 2.37
N LEU A 51 3.18 3.32 3.45
CA LEU A 51 3.14 1.87 3.63
C LEU A 51 1.71 1.37 3.82
N HIS A 52 0.96 1.97 4.74
CA HIS A 52 -0.39 1.50 5.05
C HIS A 52 -1.44 1.94 4.05
N ALA A 53 -1.30 3.13 3.46
CA ALA A 53 -2.25 3.63 2.49
C ALA A 53 -2.03 3.02 1.09
N SER A 54 -0.80 2.70 0.69
CA SER A 54 -0.50 2.18 -0.65
C SER A 54 -0.20 0.67 -0.62
N HIS A 55 0.86 0.27 0.08
CA HIS A 55 1.46 -1.07 -0.04
C HIS A 55 0.58 -2.16 0.57
N ASP A 56 0.02 -1.91 1.76
CA ASP A 56 -0.88 -2.85 2.43
C ASP A 56 -2.31 -2.86 1.86
N SER A 57 -2.69 -1.80 1.15
CA SER A 57 -4.04 -1.62 0.63
C SER A 57 -4.13 -1.95 -0.88
N VAL A 58 -4.14 -0.93 -1.74
CA VAL A 58 -4.41 -1.00 -3.18
C VAL A 58 -3.35 -1.80 -3.90
N GLY A 59 -2.07 -1.60 -3.57
CA GLY A 59 -0.96 -2.25 -4.26
C GLY A 59 -0.85 -3.73 -3.99
N GLY A 60 -0.88 -4.12 -2.72
CA GLY A 60 -0.45 -5.44 -2.28
C GLY A 60 -1.58 -6.47 -2.12
N ARG A 61 -2.58 -6.15 -1.29
CA ARG A 61 -3.53 -7.18 -0.81
C ARG A 61 -4.49 -7.63 -1.90
N TYR A 62 -5.03 -6.70 -2.68
CA TYR A 62 -6.09 -7.01 -3.64
C TYR A 62 -5.54 -7.43 -5.00
N THR A 63 -4.48 -6.76 -5.46
CA THR A 63 -3.94 -6.99 -6.79
C THR A 63 -3.43 -8.41 -6.99
N LEU A 64 -2.67 -8.96 -6.04
CA LEU A 64 -2.19 -10.35 -6.14
C LEU A 64 -3.36 -11.36 -6.19
N GLN A 65 -4.43 -11.12 -5.44
CA GLN A 65 -5.60 -12.00 -5.47
C GLN A 65 -6.31 -11.95 -6.82
N ASP A 66 -6.43 -10.77 -7.42
CA ASP A 66 -7.06 -10.62 -8.72
C ASP A 66 -6.21 -11.21 -9.85
N ILE A 67 -4.88 -11.07 -9.77
CA ILE A 67 -3.96 -11.77 -10.68
C ILE A 67 -4.16 -13.28 -10.59
N LYS A 68 -4.18 -13.86 -9.37
CA LYS A 68 -4.40 -15.30 -9.16
C LYS A 68 -5.73 -15.77 -9.78
N LYS A 69 -6.81 -15.00 -9.60
CA LYS A 69 -8.11 -15.34 -10.21
C LYS A 69 -8.02 -15.38 -11.73
N ILE A 70 -7.41 -14.39 -12.36
CA ILE A 70 -7.30 -14.32 -13.82
C ILE A 70 -6.42 -15.46 -14.35
N LEU A 71 -5.30 -15.74 -13.68
CA LEU A 71 -4.42 -16.85 -14.05
C LEU A 71 -5.11 -18.21 -13.92
N SER A 72 -5.93 -18.42 -12.88
CA SER A 72 -6.69 -19.67 -12.73
C SER A 72 -7.66 -19.94 -13.88
N VAL A 73 -8.16 -18.87 -14.53
CA VAL A 73 -9.01 -18.97 -15.73
C VAL A 73 -8.17 -19.24 -16.98
N LEU A 74 -6.99 -18.63 -17.08
CA LEU A 74 -6.05 -18.86 -18.18
C LEU A 74 -5.38 -20.24 -18.14
N GLY A 75 -5.32 -20.87 -16.97
CA GLY A 75 -4.84 -22.22 -16.76
C GLY A 75 -3.35 -22.30 -16.39
N CYS A 76 -2.91 -23.54 -16.12
CA CYS A 76 -1.60 -23.82 -15.52
C CYS A 76 -0.40 -23.34 -16.34
N GLU A 77 -0.53 -23.22 -17.67
CA GLU A 77 0.55 -22.71 -18.52
C GLU A 77 0.83 -21.23 -18.25
N ALA A 78 -0.22 -20.42 -18.08
CA ALA A 78 -0.08 -19.02 -17.74
C ALA A 78 0.50 -18.84 -16.33
N GLU A 79 0.04 -19.63 -15.36
CA GLU A 79 0.59 -19.65 -14.01
C GLU A 79 2.09 -20.00 -13.99
N ALA A 80 2.47 -21.08 -14.69
CA ALA A 80 3.86 -21.50 -14.78
C ALA A 80 4.74 -20.44 -15.45
N LYS A 81 4.21 -19.73 -16.46
CA LYS A 81 4.91 -18.66 -17.16
C LYS A 81 5.15 -17.44 -16.27
N VAL A 82 4.16 -17.05 -15.45
CA VAL A 82 4.35 -15.99 -14.44
C VAL A 82 5.43 -16.38 -13.44
N GLU A 83 5.35 -17.58 -12.87
CA GLU A 83 6.34 -18.06 -11.89
C GLU A 83 7.75 -18.16 -12.47
N ASP A 84 7.86 -18.60 -13.74
CA ASP A 84 9.13 -18.63 -14.46
C ASP A 84 9.73 -17.23 -14.61
N TYR A 85 8.92 -16.23 -15.01
CA TYR A 85 9.40 -14.85 -15.13
C TYR A 85 9.79 -14.22 -13.80
N ILE A 86 9.02 -14.45 -12.74
CA ILE A 86 9.37 -14.00 -11.40
C ILE A 86 10.69 -14.63 -10.94
N SER A 87 10.84 -15.94 -11.10
CA SER A 87 12.07 -16.64 -10.69
C SER A 87 13.33 -16.17 -11.43
N LYS A 88 13.16 -15.63 -12.65
CA LYS A 88 14.21 -15.08 -13.51
C LYS A 88 14.33 -13.56 -13.41
N PHE A 89 13.55 -12.91 -12.55
CA PHE A 89 13.58 -11.47 -12.42
C PHE A 89 14.97 -11.03 -11.93
N PRO A 90 15.56 -9.95 -12.51
CA PRO A 90 16.89 -9.51 -12.14
C PRO A 90 16.99 -9.17 -10.64
N GLN A 91 18.09 -9.60 -10.01
CA GLN A 91 18.36 -9.24 -8.63
C GLN A 91 18.91 -7.81 -8.55
N TRP A 92 18.13 -6.90 -8.01
CA TRP A 92 18.54 -5.53 -7.74
C TRP A 92 18.68 -5.28 -6.24
N ARG A 93 19.66 -4.46 -5.88
CA ARG A 93 19.90 -4.11 -4.47
C ARG A 93 18.67 -3.36 -3.93
N GLY A 94 18.10 -3.88 -2.85
CA GLY A 94 16.92 -3.29 -2.22
C GLY A 94 15.58 -3.74 -2.81
N LEU A 95 15.58 -4.70 -3.74
CA LEU A 95 14.36 -5.36 -4.22
C LEU A 95 14.34 -6.81 -3.69
N SER A 96 13.23 -7.20 -3.08
CA SER A 96 12.98 -8.58 -2.64
C SER A 96 12.91 -9.52 -3.84
N HIS A 97 13.61 -10.65 -3.80
CA HIS A 97 13.63 -11.61 -4.89
C HIS A 97 12.76 -12.83 -4.59
N PHE A 98 11.69 -13.01 -5.37
CA PHE A 98 10.74 -14.09 -5.16
C PHE A 98 11.03 -15.29 -6.06
N LYS A 99 10.84 -16.51 -5.53
CA LYS A 99 10.96 -17.76 -6.30
C LYS A 99 9.62 -18.38 -6.65
N ASN A 100 8.64 -18.18 -5.78
CA ASN A 100 7.26 -18.58 -6.00
C ASN A 100 6.34 -17.57 -5.34
N VAL A 101 5.34 -17.07 -6.05
CA VAL A 101 4.45 -16.01 -5.57
C VAL A 101 2.98 -16.39 -5.58
N LEU A 102 2.58 -17.35 -6.43
CA LEU A 102 1.18 -17.74 -6.56
C LEU A 102 0.68 -18.52 -5.34
N ASN A 103 1.57 -19.25 -4.65
CA ASN A 103 1.23 -19.99 -3.44
C ASN A 103 1.68 -19.30 -2.13
N ALA A 104 2.39 -18.19 -2.24
CA ALA A 104 2.92 -17.47 -1.09
C ALA A 104 1.86 -16.55 -0.43
N THR A 105 2.01 -16.34 0.88
CA THR A 105 1.30 -15.33 1.67
C THR A 105 2.28 -14.31 2.21
N PHE A 106 2.04 -13.04 1.92
CA PHE A 106 2.92 -11.94 2.33
C PHE A 106 2.22 -11.12 3.41
N SER A 107 2.89 -10.96 4.55
CA SER A 107 2.40 -10.11 5.65
C SER A 107 3.01 -8.71 5.60
N ASP A 108 4.25 -8.59 5.14
CA ASP A 108 5.00 -7.33 5.07
C ASP A 108 4.51 -6.46 3.90
N GLY A 109 4.30 -5.18 4.17
CA GLY A 109 3.95 -4.19 3.15
C GLY A 109 5.08 -3.97 2.14
N ASN A 110 6.33 -4.00 2.58
CA ASN A 110 7.48 -3.83 1.67
C ASN A 110 7.59 -4.99 0.68
N GLU A 111 7.42 -6.23 1.15
CA GLU A 111 7.39 -7.41 0.27
C GLU A 111 6.26 -7.31 -0.75
N LYS A 112 5.07 -6.83 -0.34
CA LYS A 112 3.93 -6.64 -1.26
C LYS A 112 4.21 -5.58 -2.31
N HIS A 113 4.91 -4.52 -1.94
CA HIS A 113 5.31 -3.46 -2.86
C HIS A 113 6.35 -3.95 -3.88
N ASP A 114 7.39 -4.65 -3.43
CA ASP A 114 8.38 -5.26 -4.31
C ASP A 114 7.73 -6.28 -5.25
N LEU A 115 6.82 -7.09 -4.72
CA LEU A 115 6.04 -8.04 -5.52
C LEU A 115 5.19 -7.34 -6.58
N ALA A 116 4.57 -6.19 -6.27
CA ALA A 116 3.78 -5.45 -7.25
C ALA A 116 4.64 -5.00 -8.45
N LYS A 117 5.91 -4.66 -8.22
CA LYS A 117 6.87 -4.34 -9.29
C LYS A 117 7.19 -5.58 -10.13
N GLU A 118 7.61 -6.68 -9.50
CA GLU A 118 8.00 -7.90 -10.23
C GLU A 118 6.81 -8.51 -11.00
N ILE A 119 5.64 -8.58 -10.36
CA ILE A 119 4.44 -9.19 -10.96
C ILE A 119 3.91 -8.39 -12.14
N PHE A 120 4.00 -7.05 -12.09
CA PHE A 120 3.64 -6.20 -13.21
C PHE A 120 4.40 -6.61 -14.47
N TYR A 121 5.73 -6.70 -14.38
CA TYR A 121 6.58 -7.10 -15.50
C TYR A 121 6.36 -8.55 -15.94
N ALA A 122 6.19 -9.47 -14.99
CA ALA A 122 5.91 -10.88 -15.29
C ALA A 122 4.59 -11.05 -16.08
N CYS A 123 3.58 -10.24 -15.77
CA CYS A 123 2.28 -10.32 -16.42
C CYS A 123 2.20 -9.61 -17.79
N LEU A 124 3.15 -8.74 -18.16
CA LEU A 124 3.08 -7.94 -19.40
C LEU A 124 2.86 -8.76 -20.68
N SER A 125 3.47 -9.94 -20.77
CA SER A 125 3.37 -10.82 -21.95
C SER A 125 2.20 -11.80 -21.91
N ILE A 126 1.43 -11.81 -20.81
CA ILE A 126 0.36 -12.76 -20.54
C ILE A 126 -0.99 -12.03 -20.57
N PHE A 127 -1.05 -10.88 -19.89
CA PHE A 127 -2.24 -10.03 -19.80
C PHE A 127 -2.34 -9.07 -20.98
N THR A 128 -2.49 -9.64 -22.17
CA THR A 128 -2.68 -8.86 -23.40
C THR A 128 -4.15 -8.57 -23.64
N LYS A 129 -4.44 -7.45 -24.30
CA LYS A 129 -5.81 -7.02 -24.63
C LYS A 129 -6.60 -8.08 -25.42
N ASP A 130 -5.92 -8.84 -26.26
CA ASP A 130 -6.54 -9.83 -27.13
C ASP A 130 -6.83 -11.17 -26.41
N TRP A 131 -6.11 -11.45 -25.32
CA TRP A 131 -6.25 -12.70 -24.56
C TRP A 131 -7.08 -12.53 -23.29
N THR A 132 -6.85 -11.45 -22.54
CA THR A 132 -7.59 -11.15 -21.30
C THR A 132 -7.81 -9.65 -21.14
N LEU A 133 -9.03 -9.20 -21.43
CA LEU A 133 -9.38 -7.79 -21.25
C LEU A 133 -9.29 -7.37 -19.78
N GLU A 134 -9.69 -8.25 -18.87
CA GLU A 134 -9.62 -8.07 -17.42
C GLU A 134 -8.17 -7.98 -16.94
N GLY A 135 -7.31 -8.89 -17.39
CA GLY A 135 -5.89 -8.88 -17.08
C GLY A 135 -5.21 -7.62 -17.58
N TYR A 136 -5.52 -7.22 -18.82
CA TYR A 136 -5.01 -5.99 -19.41
C TYR A 136 -5.43 -4.74 -18.62
N ARG A 137 -6.69 -4.67 -18.17
CA ARG A 137 -7.16 -3.59 -17.28
C ARG A 137 -6.44 -3.60 -15.93
N LEU A 138 -6.20 -4.78 -15.36
CA LEU A 138 -5.46 -4.91 -14.12
C LEU A 138 -4.02 -4.39 -14.24
N LEU A 139 -3.36 -4.60 -15.39
CA LEU A 139 -2.05 -3.98 -15.67
C LEU A 139 -2.11 -2.45 -15.65
N HIS A 140 -3.18 -1.83 -16.16
CA HIS A 140 -3.35 -0.37 -16.09
C HIS A 140 -3.55 0.13 -14.66
N VAL A 141 -4.28 -0.62 -13.83
CA VAL A 141 -4.44 -0.33 -12.40
C VAL A 141 -3.09 -0.43 -11.69
N LEU A 142 -2.33 -1.50 -11.95
CA LEU A 142 -0.97 -1.67 -11.42
C LEU A 142 -0.03 -0.55 -11.86
N THR A 143 -0.10 -0.13 -13.12
CA THR A 143 0.69 0.99 -13.64
C THR A 143 0.37 2.27 -12.88
N SER A 144 -0.92 2.60 -12.75
CA SER A 144 -1.37 3.79 -12.02
C SER A 144 -0.95 3.76 -10.55
N TYR A 145 -0.99 2.57 -9.93
CA TYR A 145 -0.51 2.37 -8.58
C TYR A 145 1.00 2.60 -8.47
N LEU A 146 1.82 1.99 -9.33
CA LEU A 146 3.27 2.13 -9.30
C LEU A 146 3.73 3.57 -9.59
N GLU A 147 3.03 4.28 -10.47
CA GLU A 147 3.27 5.70 -10.74
C GLU A 147 2.96 6.56 -9.53
N LEU A 148 1.79 6.36 -8.91
CA LEU A 148 1.41 7.07 -7.69
C LEU A 148 2.40 6.78 -6.56
N ASP A 149 2.81 5.53 -6.43
CA ASP A 149 3.78 5.09 -5.42
C ASP A 149 5.13 5.81 -5.57
N SER A 150 5.66 5.85 -6.80
CA SER A 150 6.91 6.55 -7.12
C SER A 150 6.82 8.06 -6.86
N LEU A 151 5.68 8.70 -7.15
CA LEU A 151 5.45 10.12 -6.87
C LEU A 151 5.42 10.42 -5.38
N ILE A 152 4.79 9.55 -4.59
CA ILE A 152 4.67 9.70 -3.13
C ILE A 152 6.02 9.41 -2.44
N GLY A 153 6.72 8.37 -2.89
CA GLY A 153 8.04 7.99 -2.38
C GLY A 153 9.16 8.97 -2.72
N LEU A 154 8.92 9.91 -3.65
CA LEU A 154 9.93 10.83 -4.20
C LEU A 154 11.09 10.10 -4.91
N ASP A 155 10.87 8.85 -5.33
CA ASP A 155 11.87 7.98 -5.97
C ASP A 155 12.45 8.58 -7.28
N GLY A 156 11.79 9.61 -7.85
CA GLY A 156 12.25 10.35 -9.03
C GLY A 156 13.13 11.59 -8.75
N ILE A 157 13.31 11.99 -7.48
CA ILE A 157 14.00 13.26 -7.12
C ILE A 157 15.42 13.00 -6.59
N GLU A 158 15.72 11.81 -6.07
CA GLU A 158 17.05 11.48 -5.52
C GLU A 158 18.15 11.26 -6.58
N GLY A 159 17.82 11.34 -7.88
CA GLY A 159 18.76 11.18 -8.99
C GLY A 159 19.29 12.47 -9.63
N ILE A 160 18.94 13.67 -9.12
CA ILE A 160 19.31 14.97 -9.73
C ILE A 160 20.04 15.91 -8.73
N CYS A 161 20.70 15.37 -7.70
CA CYS A 161 21.57 16.17 -6.82
C CYS A 161 22.98 15.59 -6.77
#